data_AF-A0A521HVG8-F1
#
_entry.id   AF-A0A521HVG8-F1
#
_cell.length_a   1.000
_cell.length_b   1.000
_cell.length_c   1.000
_cell.angle_alpha   90.00
_cell.angle_beta   90.00
_cell.angle_gamma   90.00
#
_symmetry.space_group_name_H-M   'P 1'
#
loop_
_entity.id
_entity.type
_entity.pdbx_description
1 polymer ?
#
loop_
_entity_poly.entity_id
_entity_poly.type
_entity_poly.pdbx_seq_one_letter_code
_entity_poly.pdbx_strand_id
1 'polypeptide(L)'
;MIRSRARHALLALTISLLCACQSKPADNPPAPAVANTPSATSSVSVEWNQAVEQFIAGFFDRYPTFAASAGKHEYDGKLPDYSQASLDANALWLHGQRNAITAFGDDRLDATQRFQREYVTAVIDGQLFTLEESGFPYNNPLFYAGDFSPSMYLTRPYAPLQQRMAAFVSYQEALPKAIGQMRANMRTPLPKSYIELGRDMFAGYSSFFADDVPAIFAQIDDA
;
A
#
# COMPACT_ATOMS: atom_id res chain seq x y z
N MET A 1 -47.36 25.52 35.37
CA MET A 1 -47.07 24.96 36.71
C MET A 1 -46.00 23.89 36.49
N ILE A 2 -44.77 23.91 37.00
CA ILE A 2 -44.12 24.63 38.10
C ILE A 2 -42.66 24.93 37.68
N ARG A 3 -42.22 26.15 38.01
CA ARG A 3 -40.83 26.64 37.98
C ARG A 3 -40.06 26.15 39.21
N SER A 4 -38.75 25.97 39.13
CA SER A 4 -37.75 26.41 40.13
C SER A 4 -36.35 26.03 39.63
N ARG A 5 -35.42 26.93 39.26
CA ARG A 5 -34.68 28.01 39.96
C ARG A 5 -33.61 27.56 40.97
N ALA A 6 -32.34 27.78 40.54
CA ALA A 6 -31.18 28.30 41.28
C ALA A 6 -30.52 27.37 42.34
N ARG A 7 -29.22 27.40 42.65
CA ARG A 7 -28.20 28.47 42.77
C ARG A 7 -26.78 27.82 42.66
N HIS A 8 -25.87 28.29 41.81
CA HIS A 8 -24.69 29.13 42.12
C HIS A 8 -23.97 28.87 43.47
N ALA A 9 -22.69 28.45 43.43
CA ALA A 9 -21.62 28.91 44.34
C ALA A 9 -20.19 28.57 43.84
N LEU A 10 -19.38 29.63 43.70
CA LEU A 10 -17.92 29.84 43.84
C LEU A 10 -16.92 28.86 43.17
N LEU A 11 -16.03 29.28 42.25
CA LEU A 11 -14.92 30.27 42.28
C LEU A 11 -13.63 29.75 42.96
N ALA A 12 -12.59 29.49 42.15
CA ALA A 12 -11.18 29.66 42.55
C ALA A 12 -10.32 29.91 41.30
N LEU A 13 -10.00 31.19 41.11
CA LEU A 13 -9.06 31.75 40.13
C LEU A 13 -7.65 31.64 40.72
N THR A 14 -6.70 31.01 40.02
CA THR A 14 -5.28 31.07 40.39
C THR A 14 -4.50 31.81 39.31
N ILE A 15 -4.02 32.99 39.69
CA ILE A 15 -3.14 33.87 38.91
C ILE A 15 -1.70 33.49 39.30
N SER A 16 -0.90 33.03 38.36
CA SER A 16 0.54 32.81 38.55
C SER A 16 1.32 33.99 37.95
N LEU A 17 2.02 34.71 38.82
CA LEU A 17 2.91 35.83 38.50
C LEU A 17 4.06 35.37 37.59
N LEU A 18 4.22 36.05 36.44
CA LEU A 18 5.45 36.05 35.66
C LEU A 18 6.47 37.00 36.31
N CYS A 19 7.56 36.44 36.84
CA CYS A 19 8.74 37.21 37.23
C CYS A 19 9.66 37.35 36.01
N ALA A 20 9.81 38.57 35.51
CA ALA A 20 10.73 38.91 34.44
C ALA A 20 12.15 39.09 35.00
N CYS A 21 13.05 38.17 34.67
CA CYS A 21 14.50 38.38 34.84
C CYS A 21 15.10 38.88 33.52
N GLN A 22 15.36 40.19 33.44
CA GLN A 22 16.23 40.75 32.40
C GLN A 22 17.68 40.34 32.68
N SER A 23 18.29 39.57 31.78
CA SER A 23 19.72 39.28 31.81
C SER A 23 20.44 40.20 30.82
N LYS A 24 21.47 40.88 31.31
CA LYS A 24 22.36 41.80 30.59
C LYS A 24 23.15 41.04 29.50
N PRO A 25 23.40 41.60 28.30
CA PRO A 25 24.22 40.92 27.31
C PRO A 25 25.70 40.98 27.75
N ALA A 26 26.35 39.81 27.76
CA ALA A 26 27.79 39.69 27.88
C ALA A 26 28.40 39.63 26.47
N ASP A 27 29.37 40.50 26.19
CA ASP A 27 30.20 40.45 24.99
C ASP A 27 31.05 39.17 24.99
N ASN A 28 30.63 38.17 24.23
CA ASN A 28 31.45 37.00 23.93
C ASN A 28 32.12 37.18 22.54
N PRO A 29 33.42 36.86 22.40
CA PRO A 29 34.09 36.86 21.11
C PRO A 29 33.47 35.82 20.15
N PRO A 30 33.53 36.04 18.82
CA PRO A 30 32.86 35.18 17.86
C PRO A 30 33.41 33.76 17.93
N ALA A 31 32.52 32.79 18.09
CA ALA A 31 32.84 31.37 18.05
C ALA A 31 33.47 31.00 16.69
N PRO A 32 34.46 30.09 16.65
CA PRO A 32 35.06 29.67 15.40
C PRO A 32 34.00 28.97 14.52
N ALA A 33 34.00 29.31 13.23
CA ALA A 33 33.09 28.73 12.25
C ALA A 33 33.24 27.20 12.21
N VAL A 34 32.16 26.50 12.55
CA VAL A 34 32.07 25.04 12.42
C VAL A 34 32.07 24.70 10.93
N ALA A 35 33.10 23.99 10.48
CA ALA A 35 33.17 23.46 9.12
C ALA A 35 32.09 22.39 8.93
N ASN A 36 31.13 22.64 8.03
CA ASN A 36 30.12 21.68 7.60
C ASN A 36 30.78 20.56 6.80
N THR A 37 31.18 19.49 7.48
CA THR A 37 31.52 18.21 6.86
C THR A 37 30.22 17.40 6.81
N PRO A 38 29.79 16.82 5.68
CA PRO A 38 28.63 15.93 5.66
C PRO A 38 28.92 14.74 6.58
N SER A 39 28.20 14.62 7.71
CA SER A 39 28.35 13.50 8.65
C SER A 39 28.01 12.18 7.96
N ALA A 40 28.80 11.12 8.15
CA ALA A 40 28.54 9.78 7.62
C ALA A 40 27.12 9.23 7.94
N THR A 41 26.51 9.72 9.01
CA THR A 41 25.10 9.45 9.38
C THR A 41 24.10 9.95 8.33
N SER A 42 24.38 11.06 7.62
CA SER A 42 23.48 11.55 6.57
C SER A 42 23.56 10.71 5.29
N SER A 43 24.76 10.23 4.91
CA SER A 43 24.93 9.34 3.74
C SER A 43 24.22 8.01 3.92
N VAL A 44 24.30 7.41 5.12
CA VAL A 44 23.61 6.13 5.39
C VAL A 44 22.09 6.30 5.38
N SER A 45 21.56 7.40 5.92
CA SER A 45 20.13 7.69 5.84
C SER A 45 19.64 7.90 4.40
N VAL A 46 20.47 8.50 3.53
CA VAL A 46 20.15 8.61 2.09
C VAL A 46 20.13 7.23 1.44
N GLU A 47 21.13 6.38 1.70
CA GLU A 47 21.17 5.01 1.17
C GLU A 47 19.97 4.16 1.65
N TRP A 48 19.61 4.26 2.92
CA TRP A 48 18.44 3.58 3.49
C TRP A 48 17.14 4.02 2.80
N ASN A 49 16.92 5.33 2.71
CA ASN A 49 15.71 5.85 2.06
C ASN A 49 15.63 5.42 0.60
N GLN A 50 16.75 5.48 -0.13
CA GLN A 50 16.81 5.04 -1.51
C GLN A 50 16.51 3.54 -1.65
N ALA A 51 17.00 2.69 -0.74
CA ALA A 51 16.69 1.26 -0.75
C ALA A 51 15.19 1.00 -0.52
N VAL A 52 14.56 1.71 0.42
CA VAL A 52 13.12 1.60 0.68
C VAL A 52 12.29 2.10 -0.51
N GLU A 53 12.66 3.24 -1.11
CA GLU A 53 11.99 3.76 -2.31
C GLU A 53 12.07 2.80 -3.49
N GLN A 54 13.24 2.19 -3.70
CA GLN A 54 13.44 1.17 -4.74
C GLN A 54 12.62 -0.09 -4.48
N PHE A 55 12.52 -0.53 -3.22
CA PHE A 55 11.65 -1.64 -2.84
C PHE A 55 10.19 -1.33 -3.15
N ILE A 56 9.68 -0.16 -2.74
CA ILE A 56 8.30 0.26 -2.98
C ILE A 56 8.00 0.34 -4.48
N ALA A 57 8.86 0.97 -5.27
CA ALA A 57 8.69 1.07 -6.71
C ALA A 57 8.68 -0.33 -7.37
N GLY A 58 9.65 -1.17 -7.03
CA GLY A 58 9.73 -2.53 -7.55
C GLY A 58 8.56 -3.43 -7.13
N PHE A 59 7.98 -3.17 -5.95
CA PHE A 59 6.76 -3.84 -5.48
C PHE A 59 5.55 -3.38 -6.29
N PHE A 60 5.38 -2.08 -6.53
CA PHE A 60 4.29 -1.55 -7.34
C PHE A 60 4.30 -2.05 -8.78
N ASP A 61 5.47 -2.17 -9.41
CA ASP A 61 5.60 -2.74 -10.75
C ASP A 61 5.11 -4.20 -10.83
N ARG A 62 5.27 -4.97 -9.75
CA ARG A 62 4.89 -6.40 -9.68
C ARG A 62 3.45 -6.61 -9.22
N TYR A 63 2.94 -5.69 -8.41
CA TYR A 63 1.60 -5.72 -7.83
C TYR A 63 0.84 -4.43 -8.21
N PRO A 64 0.56 -4.20 -9.50
CA PRO A 64 -0.01 -2.94 -9.98
C PRO A 64 -1.42 -2.65 -9.44
N THR A 65 -2.22 -3.68 -9.15
CA THR A 65 -3.54 -3.53 -8.51
C THR A 65 -3.43 -2.98 -7.09
N PHE A 66 -2.41 -3.42 -6.35
CA PHE A 66 -2.06 -2.85 -5.04
C PHE A 66 -1.59 -1.40 -5.19
N ALA A 67 -0.74 -1.11 -6.17
CA ALA A 67 -0.25 0.24 -6.43
C ALA A 67 -1.41 1.22 -6.74
N ALA A 68 -2.31 0.85 -7.65
CA ALA A 68 -3.51 1.64 -7.96
C ALA A 68 -4.40 1.82 -6.72
N SER A 69 -4.59 0.76 -5.92
CA SER A 69 -5.33 0.82 -4.65
C SER A 69 -4.69 1.75 -3.61
N ALA A 70 -3.37 1.89 -3.66
CA ALA A 70 -2.59 2.82 -2.83
C ALA A 70 -2.57 4.26 -3.39
N GLY A 71 -3.29 4.54 -4.49
CA GLY A 71 -3.42 5.88 -5.10
C GLY A 71 -2.39 6.17 -6.19
N LYS A 72 -1.62 5.17 -6.65
CA LYS A 72 -0.71 5.29 -7.79
C LYS A 72 -1.45 5.01 -9.09
N HIS A 73 -2.18 6.03 -9.56
CA HIS A 73 -3.06 5.92 -10.72
C HIS A 73 -2.32 5.78 -12.07
N GLU A 74 -0.99 5.87 -12.10
CA GLU A 74 -0.17 5.43 -13.24
C GLU A 74 -0.17 3.89 -13.44
N TYR A 75 -0.71 3.14 -12.48
CA TYR A 75 -0.96 1.70 -12.57
C TYR A 75 -2.43 1.35 -12.84
N ASP A 76 -3.31 2.33 -12.97
CA ASP A 76 -4.71 2.08 -13.28
C ASP A 76 -4.85 1.22 -14.56
N GLY A 77 -5.76 0.26 -14.52
CA GLY A 77 -6.03 -0.65 -15.63
C GLY A 77 -5.08 -1.85 -15.74
N LYS A 78 -4.02 -1.94 -14.92
CA LYS A 78 -3.03 -3.03 -15.00
C LYS A 78 -3.36 -4.17 -14.02
N LEU A 79 -3.04 -5.39 -14.43
CA LEU A 79 -3.11 -6.60 -13.61
C LEU A 79 -1.71 -7.18 -13.40
N PRO A 80 -1.42 -7.85 -12.27
CA PRO A 80 -0.20 -8.64 -12.12
C PRO A 80 -0.06 -9.70 -13.21
N ASP A 81 1.16 -10.01 -13.62
CA ASP A 81 1.42 -11.20 -14.44
C ASP A 81 1.45 -12.43 -13.53
N TYR A 82 0.45 -13.30 -13.64
CA TYR A 82 0.33 -14.50 -12.80
C TYR A 82 0.94 -15.75 -13.44
N SER A 83 1.69 -15.64 -14.53
CA SER A 83 2.40 -16.81 -15.07
C SER A 83 3.34 -17.39 -14.03
N GLN A 84 3.56 -18.71 -14.07
CA GLN A 84 4.53 -19.38 -13.19
C GLN A 84 5.90 -18.68 -13.21
N ALA A 85 6.39 -18.32 -14.41
CA ALA A 85 7.66 -17.62 -14.57
C ALA A 85 7.69 -16.26 -13.84
N SER A 86 6.58 -15.51 -13.86
CA SER A 86 6.46 -14.25 -13.12
C SER A 86 6.41 -14.46 -11.61
N LEU A 87 5.66 -15.47 -11.14
CA LEU A 87 5.62 -15.81 -9.71
C LEU A 87 7.02 -16.19 -9.19
N ASP A 88 7.75 -17.02 -9.93
CA ASP A 88 9.11 -17.43 -9.58
C ASP A 88 10.07 -16.23 -9.59
N ALA A 89 9.97 -15.36 -10.60
CA ALA A 89 10.77 -14.14 -10.69
C ALA A 89 10.48 -13.16 -9.55
N ASN A 90 9.21 -13.07 -9.10
CA ASN A 90 8.80 -12.24 -7.99
C ASN A 90 9.35 -12.78 -6.65
N ALA A 91 9.29 -14.09 -6.43
CA ALA A 91 9.89 -14.72 -5.26
C ALA A 91 11.42 -14.49 -5.22
N LEU A 92 12.11 -14.73 -6.34
CA LEU A 92 13.55 -14.47 -6.45
C LEU A 92 13.91 -13.00 -6.16
N TRP A 93 13.13 -12.07 -6.70
CA TRP A 93 13.32 -10.65 -6.44
C TRP A 93 13.13 -10.32 -4.95
N LEU A 94 12.09 -10.86 -4.30
CA LEU A 94 11.82 -10.67 -2.88
C LEU A 94 12.96 -11.19 -1.99
N HIS A 95 13.54 -12.36 -2.30
CA HIS A 95 14.75 -12.85 -1.60
C HIS A 95 15.91 -11.86 -1.74
N GLY A 96 16.13 -11.31 -2.95
CA GLY A 96 17.13 -10.27 -3.18
C GLY A 96 16.88 -9.01 -2.36
N GLN A 97 15.64 -8.53 -2.31
CA GLN A 97 15.25 -7.37 -1.51
C GLN A 97 15.42 -7.63 -0.01
N ARG A 98 15.04 -8.82 0.46
CA ARG A 98 15.23 -9.24 1.86
C ARG A 98 16.70 -9.15 2.26
N ASN A 99 17.60 -9.69 1.43
CA ASN A 99 19.03 -9.63 1.69
C ASN A 99 19.56 -8.19 1.70
N ALA A 100 19.12 -7.35 0.75
CA ALA A 100 19.54 -5.96 0.69
C ALA A 100 19.06 -5.14 1.91
N ILE A 101 17.81 -5.29 2.32
CA ILE A 101 17.21 -4.58 3.46
C ILE A 101 17.84 -5.02 4.79
N THR A 102 18.05 -6.32 4.97
CA THR A 102 18.61 -6.86 6.22
C THR A 102 20.12 -6.62 6.37
N ALA A 103 20.82 -6.27 5.28
CA ALA A 103 22.23 -5.89 5.33
C ALA A 103 22.49 -4.51 5.99
N PHE A 104 21.46 -3.69 6.18
CA PHE A 104 21.58 -2.47 6.99
C PHE A 104 21.67 -2.86 8.47
N GLY A 105 22.90 -2.97 8.96
CA GLY A 105 23.21 -3.30 10.34
C GLY A 105 22.71 -2.26 11.34
N ASP A 106 22.54 -2.69 12.58
CA ASP A 106 22.10 -1.84 13.69
C ASP A 106 23.03 -0.63 13.91
N ASP A 107 24.33 -0.83 13.79
CA ASP A 107 25.36 0.22 13.86
C ASP A 107 25.22 1.32 12.80
N ARG A 108 24.43 1.07 11.74
CA ARG A 108 24.19 2.00 10.63
C ARG A 108 22.86 2.75 10.76
N LEU A 109 21.90 2.24 11.52
CA LEU A 109 20.52 2.75 11.55
C LEU A 109 20.16 3.37 12.90
N ASP A 110 19.43 4.50 12.85
CA ASP A 110 18.77 5.04 14.03
C ASP A 110 17.57 4.16 14.46
N ALA A 111 16.97 4.47 15.62
CA ALA A 111 15.88 3.67 16.17
C ALA A 111 14.65 3.61 15.25
N THR A 112 14.33 4.70 14.54
CA THR A 112 13.21 4.75 13.60
C THR A 112 13.49 3.90 12.38
N GLN A 113 14.69 3.99 11.81
CA GLN A 113 15.10 3.22 10.65
C GLN A 113 15.20 1.73 10.97
N ARG A 114 15.62 1.34 12.18
CA ARG A 114 15.60 -0.07 12.61
C ARG A 114 14.18 -0.63 12.62
N PHE A 115 13.22 0.12 13.16
CA PHE A 115 11.81 -0.27 13.10
C PHE A 115 11.31 -0.38 11.66
N GLN A 116 11.65 0.59 10.79
CA GLN A 116 11.28 0.52 9.37
C GLN A 116 11.88 -0.71 8.68
N ARG A 117 13.14 -1.04 8.96
CA ARG A 117 13.80 -2.26 8.45
C ARG A 117 13.07 -3.52 8.87
N GLU A 118 12.70 -3.63 10.14
CA GLU A 118 11.92 -4.77 10.64
C GLU A 118 10.55 -4.85 9.96
N TYR A 119 9.87 -3.72 9.78
CA TYR A 119 8.58 -3.68 9.10
C TYR A 119 8.67 -4.11 7.62
N VAL A 120 9.62 -3.54 6.86
CA VAL A 120 9.84 -3.92 5.46
C VAL A 120 10.22 -5.40 5.35
N THR A 121 11.05 -5.90 6.26
CA THR A 121 11.41 -7.33 6.31
C THR A 121 10.17 -8.19 6.53
N ALA A 122 9.29 -7.83 7.47
CA ALA A 122 8.05 -8.56 7.72
C ALA A 122 7.09 -8.56 6.53
N VAL A 123 6.99 -7.44 5.79
CA VAL A 123 6.21 -7.36 4.55
C VAL A 123 6.77 -8.31 3.48
N ILE A 124 8.10 -8.33 3.30
CA ILE A 124 8.77 -9.22 2.34
C ILE A 124 8.54 -10.68 2.73
N ASP A 125 8.73 -11.02 4.01
CA ASP A 125 8.58 -12.39 4.53
C ASP A 125 7.13 -12.88 4.37
N GLY A 126 6.13 -12.03 4.59
CA GLY A 126 4.72 -12.37 4.35
C GLY A 126 4.41 -12.63 2.87
N GLN A 127 5.04 -11.87 1.96
CA GLN A 127 4.86 -12.09 0.52
C GLN A 127 5.57 -13.37 0.05
N LEU A 128 6.77 -13.65 0.55
CA LEU A 128 7.48 -14.91 0.30
C LEU A 128 6.68 -16.11 0.80
N PHE A 129 6.17 -16.06 2.03
CA PHE A 129 5.28 -17.09 2.56
C PHE A 129 4.08 -17.34 1.64
N THR A 130 3.46 -16.28 1.13
CA THR A 130 2.34 -16.39 0.20
C THR A 130 2.74 -17.12 -1.09
N LEU A 131 3.89 -16.78 -1.68
CA LEU A 131 4.33 -17.36 -2.96
C LEU A 131 4.89 -18.78 -2.84
N GLU A 132 5.59 -19.09 -1.75
CA GLU A 132 6.42 -20.29 -1.63
C GLU A 132 5.81 -21.36 -0.71
N GLU A 133 5.17 -20.96 0.39
CA GLU A 133 4.77 -21.89 1.46
C GLU A 133 3.26 -22.12 1.56
N SER A 134 2.46 -21.07 1.38
CA SER A 134 1.01 -21.12 1.59
C SER A 134 0.27 -22.04 0.62
N GLY A 135 0.85 -22.25 -0.56
CA GLY A 135 0.19 -22.91 -1.69
C GLY A 135 -0.92 -22.09 -2.36
N PHE A 136 -1.22 -20.87 -1.89
CA PHE A 136 -2.34 -20.06 -2.35
C PHE A 136 -2.39 -19.81 -3.85
N PRO A 137 -1.28 -19.51 -4.56
CA PRO A 137 -1.31 -19.36 -6.01
C PRO A 137 -1.82 -20.61 -6.75
N TYR A 138 -1.73 -21.80 -6.14
CA TYR A 138 -2.04 -23.07 -6.80
C TYR A 138 -3.31 -23.73 -6.31
N ASN A 139 -3.78 -23.37 -5.11
CA ASN A 139 -4.90 -24.05 -4.49
C ASN A 139 -6.01 -23.10 -4.02
N ASN A 140 -5.80 -21.79 -3.98
CA ASN A 140 -6.75 -20.83 -3.41
C ASN A 140 -7.23 -19.82 -4.47
N PRO A 141 -8.48 -19.90 -4.95
CA PRO A 141 -9.00 -18.93 -5.93
C PRO A 141 -9.04 -17.49 -5.38
N LEU A 142 -9.07 -17.30 -4.05
CA LEU A 142 -9.03 -15.96 -3.47
C LEU A 142 -7.70 -15.23 -3.66
N PHE A 143 -6.62 -15.93 -3.99
CA PHE A 143 -5.36 -15.29 -4.35
C PHE A 143 -5.52 -14.33 -5.55
N TYR A 144 -6.49 -14.60 -6.43
CA TYR A 144 -6.76 -13.84 -7.65
C TYR A 144 -7.96 -12.91 -7.54
N ALA A 145 -8.97 -13.32 -6.76
CA ALA A 145 -10.27 -12.67 -6.75
C ALA A 145 -10.20 -11.17 -6.42
N GLY A 146 -9.38 -10.77 -5.44
CA GLY A 146 -9.24 -9.37 -5.05
C GLY A 146 -8.77 -8.47 -6.20
N ASP A 147 -7.83 -8.96 -6.99
CA ASP A 147 -7.29 -8.24 -8.15
C ASP A 147 -8.25 -8.24 -9.35
N PHE A 148 -9.18 -9.21 -9.42
CA PHE A 148 -10.25 -9.27 -10.43
C PHE A 148 -11.52 -8.54 -10.00
N SER A 149 -11.47 -7.77 -8.90
CA SER A 149 -12.55 -6.87 -8.52
C SER A 149 -12.47 -5.57 -9.31
N PRO A 150 -13.52 -5.17 -10.04
CA PRO A 150 -13.54 -3.89 -10.77
C PRO A 150 -13.83 -2.68 -9.87
N SER A 151 -14.05 -2.90 -8.57
CA SER A 151 -14.51 -1.87 -7.62
C SER A 151 -13.66 -0.60 -7.63
N MET A 152 -12.33 -0.74 -7.82
CA MET A 152 -11.42 0.40 -7.91
C MET A 152 -11.85 1.42 -8.94
N TYR A 153 -12.31 0.98 -10.12
CA TYR A 153 -12.67 1.86 -11.23
C TYR A 153 -14.13 2.31 -11.17
N LEU A 154 -15.00 1.52 -10.54
CA LEU A 154 -16.44 1.71 -10.64
C LEU A 154 -17.05 2.44 -9.44
N THR A 155 -16.63 2.09 -8.21
CA THR A 155 -17.28 2.58 -6.99
C THR A 155 -16.52 3.70 -6.29
N ARG A 156 -15.26 3.94 -6.66
CA ARG A 156 -14.42 4.97 -6.06
C ARG A 156 -14.35 6.22 -6.96
N PRO A 157 -14.82 7.40 -6.50
CA PRO A 157 -14.79 8.62 -7.31
C PRO A 157 -13.43 9.34 -7.22
N TYR A 158 -12.33 8.65 -7.56
CA TYR A 158 -10.97 9.21 -7.49
C TYR A 158 -10.61 10.10 -8.69
N ALA A 159 -11.35 9.97 -9.80
CA ALA A 159 -11.16 10.71 -11.04
C ALA A 159 -12.52 10.88 -11.78
N PRO A 160 -12.61 11.78 -12.78
CA PRO A 160 -13.78 11.90 -13.65
C PRO A 160 -14.22 10.55 -14.23
N LEU A 161 -15.52 10.36 -14.43
CA LEU A 161 -16.08 9.07 -14.84
C LEU A 161 -15.45 8.55 -16.14
N GLN A 162 -15.20 9.42 -17.11
CA GLN A 162 -14.56 9.10 -18.38
C GLN A 162 -13.13 8.57 -18.20
N GLN A 163 -12.35 9.16 -17.30
CA GLN A 163 -11.00 8.69 -16.99
C GLN A 163 -11.03 7.30 -16.33
N ARG A 164 -11.98 7.09 -15.41
CA ARG A 164 -12.17 5.77 -14.78
C ARG A 164 -12.68 4.72 -15.76
N MET A 165 -13.50 5.10 -16.74
CA MET A 165 -13.94 4.21 -17.81
C MET A 165 -12.75 3.73 -18.65
N ALA A 166 -11.82 4.61 -19.02
CA ALA A 166 -10.63 4.22 -19.78
C ALA A 166 -9.74 3.22 -19.00
N ALA A 167 -9.55 3.46 -17.70
CA ALA A 167 -8.85 2.52 -16.82
C ALA A 167 -9.57 1.17 -16.71
N PHE A 168 -10.90 1.21 -16.55
CA PHE A 168 -11.74 0.02 -16.51
C PHE A 168 -11.65 -0.81 -17.80
N VAL A 169 -11.69 -0.17 -18.97
CA VAL A 169 -11.55 -0.85 -20.27
C VAL A 169 -10.19 -1.55 -20.35
N SER A 170 -9.11 -0.85 -20.00
CA SER A 170 -7.75 -1.43 -20.00
C SER A 170 -7.65 -2.66 -19.07
N TYR A 171 -8.26 -2.55 -17.88
CA TYR A 171 -8.38 -3.65 -16.93
C TYR A 171 -9.17 -4.83 -17.51
N GLN A 172 -10.31 -4.56 -18.14
CA GLN A 172 -11.18 -5.59 -18.71
C GLN A 172 -10.50 -6.32 -19.88
N GLU A 173 -9.72 -5.62 -20.70
CA GLU A 173 -8.92 -6.21 -21.78
C GLU A 173 -7.79 -7.11 -21.25
N ALA A 174 -7.24 -6.81 -20.08
CA ALA A 174 -6.20 -7.61 -19.43
C ALA A 174 -6.74 -8.88 -18.75
N LEU A 175 -8.00 -8.88 -18.32
CA LEU A 175 -8.62 -9.98 -17.56
C LEU A 175 -8.51 -11.35 -18.22
N PRO A 176 -8.81 -11.54 -19.52
CA PRO A 176 -8.73 -12.86 -20.16
C PRO A 176 -7.36 -13.52 -20.04
N LYS A 177 -6.27 -12.75 -20.19
CA LYS A 177 -4.90 -13.25 -20.00
C LYS A 177 -4.70 -13.69 -18.55
N ALA A 178 -5.06 -12.85 -17.58
CA ALA A 178 -4.89 -13.12 -16.16
C ALA A 178 -5.70 -14.35 -15.70
N ILE A 179 -6.95 -14.49 -16.17
CA ILE A 179 -7.79 -15.66 -15.91
C ILE A 179 -7.17 -16.93 -16.51
N GLY A 180 -6.60 -16.85 -17.72
CA GLY A 180 -5.85 -17.95 -18.33
C GLY A 180 -4.66 -18.40 -17.47
N GLN A 181 -3.91 -17.46 -16.92
CA GLN A 181 -2.79 -17.73 -16.01
C GLN A 181 -3.25 -18.32 -14.67
N MET A 182 -4.32 -17.78 -14.09
CA MET A 182 -4.96 -18.37 -12.90
C MET A 182 -5.33 -19.84 -13.14
N ARG A 183 -6.01 -20.13 -14.26
CA ARG A 183 -6.39 -21.51 -14.62
C ARG A 183 -5.19 -22.43 -14.79
N ALA A 184 -4.09 -21.92 -15.36
CA ALA A 184 -2.85 -22.69 -15.54
C ALA A 184 -2.16 -23.01 -14.20
N ASN A 185 -2.28 -22.14 -13.21
CA ASN A 185 -1.67 -22.34 -11.89
C ASN A 185 -2.47 -23.30 -11.01
N MET A 186 -3.81 -23.32 -11.13
CA MET A 186 -4.69 -24.13 -10.27
C MET A 186 -4.41 -25.64 -10.39
N ARG A 187 -4.14 -26.28 -9.25
CA ARG A 187 -3.85 -27.73 -9.14
C ARG A 187 -5.07 -28.46 -8.56
N THR A 188 -5.56 -29.47 -9.28
CA THR A 188 -6.73 -30.26 -8.87
C THR A 188 -6.33 -31.57 -8.17
N PRO A 189 -7.18 -32.14 -7.29
CA PRO A 189 -8.48 -31.61 -6.85
C PRO A 189 -8.34 -30.46 -5.83
N LEU A 190 -9.25 -29.49 -5.91
CA LEU A 190 -9.38 -28.43 -4.90
C LEU A 190 -10.35 -28.87 -3.78
N PRO A 191 -10.18 -28.36 -2.54
CA PRO A 191 -11.17 -28.55 -1.48
C PRO A 191 -12.55 -28.05 -1.93
N LYS A 192 -13.61 -28.77 -1.54
CA LYS A 192 -15.00 -28.40 -1.91
C LYS A 192 -15.34 -26.96 -1.54
N SER A 193 -14.95 -26.51 -0.34
CA SER A 193 -15.16 -25.14 0.13
C SER A 193 -14.52 -24.09 -0.78
N TYR A 194 -13.34 -24.38 -1.33
CA TYR A 194 -12.65 -23.46 -2.24
C TYR A 194 -13.27 -23.46 -3.63
N ILE A 195 -13.77 -24.60 -4.10
CA ILE A 195 -14.54 -24.67 -5.35
C ILE A 195 -15.81 -23.83 -5.24
N GLU A 196 -16.57 -23.99 -4.15
CA GLU A 196 -17.80 -23.23 -3.89
C GLU A 196 -17.52 -21.73 -3.79
N LEU A 197 -16.51 -21.36 -3.01
CA LEU A 197 -16.08 -19.97 -2.86
C LEU A 197 -15.64 -19.34 -4.19
N GLY A 198 -14.82 -20.04 -4.97
CA GLY A 198 -14.39 -19.57 -6.28
C GLY A 198 -15.56 -19.42 -7.25
N ARG A 199 -16.46 -20.41 -7.30
CA ARG A 199 -17.68 -20.35 -8.11
C ARG A 199 -18.50 -19.12 -7.76
N ASP A 200 -18.81 -18.92 -6.48
CA ASP A 200 -19.73 -17.85 -6.05
C ASP A 200 -19.12 -16.47 -6.34
N MET A 201 -17.81 -16.29 -6.10
CA MET A 201 -17.11 -15.05 -6.38
C MET A 201 -17.08 -14.72 -7.88
N PHE A 202 -16.62 -15.65 -8.72
CA PHE A 202 -16.47 -15.41 -10.16
C PHE A 202 -17.83 -15.37 -10.88
N ALA A 203 -18.85 -16.09 -10.41
CA ALA A 203 -20.21 -15.94 -10.90
C ALA A 203 -20.76 -14.53 -10.62
N GLY A 204 -20.52 -14.02 -9.40
CA GLY A 204 -20.88 -12.65 -9.04
C GLY A 204 -20.19 -11.60 -9.91
N TYR A 205 -18.90 -11.77 -10.22
CA TYR A 205 -18.21 -10.90 -11.19
C TYR A 205 -18.82 -10.99 -12.59
N SER A 206 -19.08 -12.20 -13.08
CA SER A 206 -19.66 -12.39 -14.40
C SER A 206 -21.02 -11.71 -14.56
N SER A 207 -21.92 -11.84 -13.58
CA SER A 207 -23.23 -11.15 -13.63
C SER A 207 -23.05 -9.64 -13.52
N PHE A 208 -22.21 -9.18 -12.61
CA PHE A 208 -21.98 -7.75 -12.41
C PHE A 208 -21.40 -7.06 -13.64
N PHE A 209 -20.43 -7.69 -14.33
CA PHE A 209 -19.89 -7.17 -15.59
C PHE A 209 -20.94 -7.08 -16.69
N ALA A 210 -21.84 -8.06 -16.79
CA ALA A 210 -22.85 -8.10 -17.85
C ALA A 210 -24.01 -7.13 -17.58
N ASP A 211 -24.49 -7.09 -16.33
CA ASP A 211 -25.78 -6.50 -15.99
C ASP A 211 -25.66 -5.10 -15.38
N ASP A 212 -24.61 -4.82 -14.59
CA ASP A 212 -24.49 -3.58 -13.82
C ASP A 212 -23.55 -2.56 -14.46
N VAL A 213 -22.41 -3.00 -15.02
CA VAL A 213 -21.38 -2.09 -15.57
C VAL A 213 -21.92 -1.18 -16.68
N PRO A 214 -22.74 -1.62 -17.65
CA PRO A 214 -23.27 -0.73 -18.68
C PRO A 214 -24.05 0.46 -18.11
N ALA A 215 -24.82 0.24 -17.04
CA ALA A 215 -25.59 1.30 -16.39
C ALA A 215 -24.70 2.35 -15.69
N ILE A 216 -23.53 1.94 -15.18
CA ILE A 216 -22.57 2.84 -14.53
C ILE A 216 -22.00 3.87 -15.52
N PHE A 217 -21.77 3.44 -16.76
CA PHE A 217 -21.17 4.29 -17.80
C PHE A 217 -22.20 4.90 -18.77
N ALA A 218 -23.49 4.67 -18.58
CA ALA A 218 -24.56 5.15 -19.47
C ALA A 218 -24.63 6.68 -19.64
N GLN A 219 -23.97 7.46 -18.78
CA GLN A 219 -23.89 8.92 -18.86
C GLN A 219 -22.68 9.42 -19.67
N ILE A 220 -21.85 8.51 -20.18
CA ILE A 220 -20.74 8.84 -21.06
C ILE A 220 -21.22 8.71 -22.50
N ASP A 221 -21.13 9.81 -23.25
CA ASP A 221 -21.36 9.78 -24.70
C ASP A 221 -20.18 9.11 -25.42
N ASP A 222 -20.47 8.36 -26.49
CA ASP A 222 -19.44 7.84 -27.40
C ASP A 222 -18.69 9.01 -28.06
N ALA A 223 -17.37 8.88 -28.17
CA ALA A 223 -16.49 9.88 -28.79
C ALA A 223 -16.49 9.81 -30.33
#